data_AF-A0A142CLM7-F1
#
_entry.id   AF-A0A142CLM7-F1
#
_cell.length_a   1.000
_cell.length_b   1.000
_cell.length_c   1.000
_cell.angle_alpha   90.00
_cell.angle_beta   90.00
_cell.angle_gamma   90.00
#
_symmetry.space_group_name_H-M   'P 1'
#
loop_
_entity.id
_entity.type
_entity.pdbx_description
1 polymer ?
#
loop_
_entity_poly.entity_id
_entity_poly.type
_entity_poly.pdbx_seq_one_letter_code
_entity_poly.pdbx_strand_id
1 'polypeptide(L)'
;MPHLLWPFFNNNWPLLNALFRAATRAILRWARKQGLEVGIFCALHTYGRQLNRHPHIHLSVTRGGLDIKHGVWRDIFFKKHAVEKIWRGAVTRLLRHSYNLINPGSQPGLGHIRDKKQWGRYLEAQYGRRWKVHFAKKTRGAWKSVKYLGRYLKRPPVSAAKLRHYSGGAVVHHYYDHRTHQYRQQTLTQEEMIGRYISHIPAKHFKMVRYYGFLSNRKRGELLPKVYEALEMEARKRVF
;
A
#
# COMPACT_ATOMS: atom_id res chain seq x y z
N MET A 1 5.16 -5.42 5.78
CA MET A 1 5.84 -5.19 7.07
C MET A 1 5.44 -6.31 8.03
N PRO A 2 6.23 -6.62 9.08
CA PRO A 2 5.89 -7.65 10.07
C PRO A 2 4.51 -7.40 10.69
N HIS A 3 3.80 -8.48 11.01
CA HIS A 3 2.44 -8.40 11.56
C HIS A 3 2.39 -7.71 12.93
N LEU A 4 3.46 -7.81 13.71
CA LEU A 4 3.63 -7.12 14.97
C LEU A 4 3.55 -5.58 14.84
N LEU A 5 3.80 -5.02 13.65
CA LEU A 5 3.67 -3.59 13.40
C LEU A 5 2.28 -3.16 12.93
N TRP A 6 1.43 -4.09 12.51
CA TRP A 6 0.10 -3.77 11.99
C TRP A 6 -0.80 -3.05 13.02
N PRO A 7 -0.79 -3.44 14.32
CA PRO A 7 -1.66 -2.82 15.32
C PRO A 7 -1.59 -1.30 15.38
N PHE A 8 -0.41 -0.72 15.22
CA PHE A 8 -0.19 0.74 15.32
C PHE A 8 -0.85 1.54 14.20
N PHE A 9 -1.20 0.91 13.08
CA PHE A 9 -1.88 1.54 11.94
C PHE A 9 -3.39 1.38 12.00
N ASN A 10 -3.92 0.60 12.93
CA ASN A 10 -5.33 0.30 13.02
C ASN A 10 -6.14 1.57 13.33
N ASN A 11 -7.05 1.95 12.43
CA ASN A 11 -7.85 3.18 12.52
C ASN A 11 -7.02 4.47 12.75
N ASN A 12 -5.70 4.41 12.65
CA ASN A 12 -4.80 5.54 12.75
C ASN A 12 -4.60 6.14 11.36
N TRP A 13 -5.64 6.82 10.88
CA TRP A 13 -5.68 7.44 9.55
C TRP A 13 -4.53 8.44 9.30
N PRO A 14 -4.07 9.25 10.28
CA PRO A 14 -2.87 10.06 10.11
C PRO A 14 -1.61 9.22 9.83
N LEU A 15 -1.43 8.10 10.52
CA LEU A 15 -0.29 7.21 10.31
C LEU A 15 -0.39 6.47 8.97
N LEU A 16 -1.59 6.01 8.58
CA LEU A 16 -1.88 5.43 7.26
C LEU A 16 -1.63 6.45 6.13
N ASN A 17 -1.98 7.72 6.35
CA ASN A 17 -1.68 8.81 5.42
C ASN A 17 -0.16 8.98 5.22
N ALA A 18 0.61 8.91 6.31
CA ALA A 18 2.07 8.99 6.27
C ALA A 18 2.71 7.74 5.63
N LEU A 19 2.07 6.57 5.71
CA LEU A 19 2.55 5.33 5.10
C LEU A 19 2.69 5.43 3.57
N PHE A 20 1.78 6.12 2.90
CA PHE A 20 1.92 6.41 1.46
C PHE A 20 3.22 7.15 1.15
N ARG A 21 3.54 8.17 1.94
CA ARG A 21 4.78 8.95 1.79
C ARG A 21 6.00 8.07 2.06
N ALA A 22 5.95 7.18 3.04
CA ALA A 22 7.02 6.22 3.31
C ALA A 22 7.27 5.29 2.12
N ALA A 23 6.21 4.81 1.46
CA ALA A 23 6.31 3.92 0.31
C ALA A 23 6.87 4.63 -0.93
N THR A 24 6.45 5.86 -1.22
CA THR A 24 6.80 6.54 -2.48
C THR A 24 8.10 7.33 -2.43
N ARG A 25 8.46 7.91 -1.27
CA ARG A 25 9.60 8.83 -1.14
C ARG A 25 10.92 8.20 -1.56
N ALA A 26 11.12 6.91 -1.30
CA ALA A 26 12.30 6.16 -1.71
C ALA A 26 12.46 6.12 -3.23
N ILE A 27 11.39 5.69 -3.90
CA ILE A 27 11.29 5.51 -5.34
C ILE A 27 11.49 6.85 -6.04
N LEU A 28 10.79 7.89 -5.58
CA LEU A 28 10.89 9.24 -6.14
C LEU A 28 12.29 9.83 -5.96
N ARG A 29 12.92 9.67 -4.80
CA ARG A 29 14.29 10.16 -4.57
C ARG A 29 15.29 9.45 -5.47
N TRP A 30 15.16 8.14 -5.65
CA TRP A 30 16.03 7.38 -6.55
C TRP A 30 15.88 7.87 -7.99
N ALA A 31 14.64 7.99 -8.49
CA ALA A 31 14.38 8.50 -9.83
C ALA A 31 14.97 9.90 -10.06
N ARG A 32 14.75 10.82 -9.11
CA ARG A 32 15.30 12.18 -9.20
C ARG A 32 16.83 12.21 -9.21
N LYS A 33 17.49 11.33 -8.45
CA LYS A 33 18.96 11.19 -8.51
C LYS A 33 19.47 10.76 -9.89
N GLN A 34 18.63 10.09 -10.68
CA GLN A 34 18.91 9.72 -12.07
C GLN A 34 18.48 10.81 -13.07
N GLY A 35 17.99 11.96 -12.61
CA GLY A 35 17.46 13.02 -13.46
C GLY A 35 16.07 12.72 -14.05
N LEU A 36 15.34 11.74 -13.49
CA LEU A 36 14.08 11.24 -14.04
C LEU A 36 12.87 11.63 -13.19
N GLU A 37 11.80 12.06 -13.84
CA GLU A 37 10.47 12.11 -13.25
C GLU A 37 9.70 10.83 -13.64
N VAL A 38 9.47 9.94 -12.67
CA VAL A 38 8.70 8.70 -12.86
C VAL A 38 7.22 8.90 -12.54
N GLY A 39 6.36 8.02 -13.06
CA GLY A 39 4.93 7.99 -12.74
C GLY A 39 4.66 6.94 -11.68
N ILE A 40 3.96 7.31 -10.61
CA ILE A 40 3.59 6.38 -9.55
C ILE A 40 2.10 6.51 -9.25
N PHE A 41 1.43 5.38 -9.03
CA PHE A 41 0.19 5.38 -8.27
C PHE A 41 0.30 4.40 -7.11
N CYS A 42 -0.40 4.69 -6.03
CA CYS A 42 -0.43 3.91 -4.81
C CYS A 42 -1.85 3.69 -4.33
N ALA A 43 -2.11 2.49 -3.79
CA ALA A 43 -3.36 2.15 -3.13
C ALA A 43 -3.09 1.62 -1.73
N LEU A 44 -3.84 2.09 -0.74
CA LEU A 44 -3.84 1.52 0.60
C LEU A 44 -4.94 0.48 0.70
N HIS A 45 -4.60 -0.69 1.25
CA HIS A 45 -5.57 -1.63 1.80
C HIS A 45 -5.31 -1.79 3.30
N THR A 46 -6.37 -1.94 4.07
CA THR A 46 -6.33 -2.12 5.53
C THR A 46 -6.65 -3.54 5.96
N TYR A 47 -6.97 -4.43 5.01
CA TYR A 47 -7.50 -5.76 5.28
C TYR A 47 -6.77 -6.86 4.50
N GLY A 48 -6.73 -8.05 5.11
CA GLY A 48 -6.31 -9.28 4.47
C GLY A 48 -7.50 -10.05 3.91
N ARG A 49 -7.22 -11.23 3.33
CA ARG A 49 -8.26 -12.07 2.74
C ARG A 49 -9.23 -12.66 3.76
N GLN A 50 -8.87 -12.67 5.05
CA GLN A 50 -9.70 -13.07 6.19
C GLN A 50 -10.46 -11.90 6.83
N LEU A 51 -10.36 -10.68 6.26
CA LEU A 51 -10.78 -9.42 6.89
C LEU A 51 -10.09 -9.14 8.23
N ASN A 52 -8.94 -9.76 8.44
CA ASN A 52 -8.05 -9.36 9.49
C ASN A 52 -7.36 -8.05 9.11
N ARG A 53 -6.98 -7.27 10.12
CA ARG A 53 -6.25 -6.03 9.91
C ARG A 53 -4.89 -6.34 9.30
N HIS A 54 -4.66 -5.84 8.10
CA HIS A 54 -3.44 -6.06 7.32
C HIS A 54 -3.16 -4.83 6.46
N PRO A 55 -2.68 -3.73 7.06
CA PRO A 55 -2.36 -2.52 6.32
C PRO A 55 -1.19 -2.77 5.36
N HIS A 56 -1.41 -2.53 4.07
CA HIS A 56 -0.37 -2.64 3.05
C HIS A 56 -0.61 -1.66 1.90
N ILE A 57 0.49 -1.22 1.28
CA ILE A 57 0.46 -0.35 0.11
C ILE A 57 0.75 -1.19 -1.13
N HIS A 58 -0.12 -1.10 -2.12
CA HIS A 58 0.21 -1.45 -3.50
C HIS A 58 0.79 -0.22 -4.17
N LEU A 59 2.07 -0.29 -4.53
CA LEU A 59 2.75 0.75 -5.27
C LEU A 59 3.07 0.22 -6.66
N SER A 60 2.67 0.97 -7.68
CA SER A 60 3.13 0.76 -9.05
C SER A 60 3.90 1.98 -9.50
N VAL A 61 5.03 1.73 -10.13
CA VAL A 61 5.92 2.75 -10.68
C VAL A 61 6.21 2.40 -12.13
N THR A 62 6.34 3.41 -12.97
CA THR A 62 6.81 3.25 -14.36
C THR A 62 8.24 2.70 -14.39
N ARG A 63 8.55 1.92 -15.41
CA ARG A 63 9.91 1.38 -15.64
C ARG A 63 10.83 2.34 -16.39
N GLY A 64 10.39 3.58 -16.55
CA GLY A 64 11.16 4.71 -17.03
C GLY A 64 10.55 5.99 -16.50
N GLY A 65 11.18 7.11 -16.82
CA GLY A 65 10.69 8.43 -16.50
C GLY A 65 11.09 9.42 -17.58
N LEU A 66 10.46 10.60 -17.53
CA LEU A 66 10.84 11.72 -18.36
C LEU A 66 12.16 12.29 -17.84
N ASP A 67 13.16 12.38 -18.71
CA ASP A 67 14.40 13.11 -18.42
C ASP A 67 14.08 14.59 -18.23
N ILE A 68 14.42 15.12 -17.06
CA ILE A 68 14.04 16.48 -16.66
C ILE A 68 14.73 17.53 -17.54
N LYS A 69 15.90 17.22 -18.11
CA LYS A 69 16.67 18.15 -18.95
C LYS A 69 16.28 18.07 -20.41
N HIS A 70 16.11 16.86 -20.93
CA HIS A 70 16.00 16.63 -22.36
C HIS A 70 14.58 16.29 -22.83
N GLY A 71 13.64 16.05 -21.91
CA GLY A 71 12.26 15.70 -22.26
C GLY A 71 12.09 14.33 -22.91
N VAL A 72 13.15 13.51 -22.98
CA VAL A 72 13.11 12.17 -23.56
C VAL A 72 12.81 11.10 -22.51
N TRP A 73 12.24 9.97 -22.94
CA TRP A 73 11.98 8.86 -22.05
C TRP A 73 13.27 8.06 -21.79
N ARG A 74 13.54 7.75 -20.52
CA ARG A 74 14.67 6.91 -20.12
C ARG A 74 14.25 5.83 -19.16
N ASP A 75 14.77 4.64 -19.37
CA ASP A 75 14.50 3.48 -18.52
C ASP A 75 15.14 3.62 -17.13
N ILE A 76 14.45 3.06 -16.13
CA ILE A 76 14.93 2.97 -14.75
C ILE A 76 14.60 1.59 -14.17
N PHE A 77 15.54 1.08 -13.37
CA PHE A 77 15.37 -0.18 -12.66
C PHE A 77 15.44 0.01 -11.14
N PHE A 78 14.60 -0.75 -10.43
CA PHE A 78 14.58 -0.77 -8.97
C PHE A 78 14.98 -2.15 -8.48
N LYS A 79 16.13 -2.23 -7.80
CA LYS A 79 16.61 -3.48 -7.20
C LYS A 79 15.73 -3.82 -5.99
N LYS A 80 15.12 -5.01 -6.00
CA LYS A 80 14.19 -5.48 -4.95
C LYS A 80 14.77 -5.31 -3.54
N HIS A 81 15.98 -5.82 -3.29
CA HIS A 81 16.61 -5.76 -1.96
C HIS A 81 16.90 -4.32 -1.49
N ALA A 82 17.24 -3.43 -2.42
CA ALA A 82 17.40 -2.01 -2.09
C ALA A 82 16.05 -1.41 -1.67
N VAL A 83 14.97 -1.71 -2.39
CA VAL A 83 13.63 -1.24 -2.03
C VAL A 83 13.15 -1.84 -0.71
N GLU A 84 13.40 -3.13 -0.43
CA GLU A 84 13.11 -3.76 0.86
C GLU A 84 13.82 -3.04 2.02
N LYS A 85 15.13 -2.75 1.87
CA LYS A 85 15.92 -2.02 2.88
C LYS A 85 15.37 -0.61 3.12
N ILE A 86 15.06 0.13 2.05
CA ILE A 86 14.56 1.49 2.17
C ILE A 86 13.15 1.50 2.77
N TRP A 87 12.27 0.61 2.32
CA TRP A 87 10.92 0.46 2.85
C TRP A 87 10.95 0.19 4.36
N ARG A 88 11.79 -0.76 4.77
CA ARG A 88 11.99 -1.10 6.18
C ARG A 88 12.44 0.11 7.00
N GLY A 89 13.48 0.81 6.56
CA GLY A 89 13.94 2.03 7.24
C GLY A 89 12.90 3.16 7.26
N ALA A 90 12.11 3.31 6.20
CA ALA A 90 11.08 4.34 6.11
C ALA A 90 9.92 4.10 7.11
N VAL A 91 9.44 2.85 7.22
CA VAL A 91 8.40 2.49 8.19
C VAL A 91 8.91 2.59 9.62
N THR A 92 10.10 2.06 9.91
CA THR A 92 10.69 2.16 11.26
C THR A 92 10.88 3.61 11.69
N ARG A 93 11.35 4.48 10.80
CA ARG A 93 11.47 5.92 11.09
C ARG A 93 10.12 6.59 11.30
N LEU A 94 9.12 6.27 10.48
CA LEU A 94 7.76 6.78 10.64
C LEU A 94 7.22 6.44 12.03
N LEU A 95 7.31 5.17 12.42
CA LEU A 95 6.85 4.68 13.72
C LEU A 95 7.64 5.31 14.89
N ARG A 96 8.96 5.47 14.75
CA ARG A 96 9.81 6.13 15.75
C ARG A 96 9.38 7.58 16.01
N HIS A 97 9.11 8.35 14.95
CA HIS A 97 8.68 9.73 15.07
C HIS A 97 7.22 9.90 15.48
N SER A 98 6.43 8.82 15.44
CA SER A 98 5.00 8.85 15.77
C SER A 98 4.70 8.31 17.17
N TYR A 99 5.71 8.19 18.06
CA TYR A 99 5.54 7.62 19.40
C TYR A 99 4.38 8.24 20.18
N ASN A 100 4.31 9.57 20.27
CA ASN A 100 3.24 10.27 21.01
C ASN A 100 1.86 10.02 20.40
N LEU A 101 1.76 9.99 19.06
CA LEU A 101 0.52 9.72 18.34
C LEU A 101 0.05 8.27 18.52
N ILE A 102 0.99 7.33 18.54
CA ILE A 102 0.70 5.89 18.63
C ILE A 102 0.37 5.50 20.07
N ASN A 103 1.04 6.12 21.04
CA ASN A 103 1.05 5.71 22.45
C ASN A 103 1.16 4.17 22.59
N PRO A 104 2.31 3.57 22.22
CA PRO A 104 2.42 2.12 22.02
C PRO A 104 2.07 1.32 23.28
N GLY A 105 2.27 1.89 24.48
CA GLY A 105 1.88 1.27 25.75
C GLY A 105 0.37 1.06 25.92
N SER A 106 -0.46 1.81 25.19
CA SER A 106 -1.93 1.65 25.19
C SER A 106 -2.42 0.45 24.38
N GLN A 107 -1.57 -0.16 23.56
CA GLN A 107 -1.96 -1.31 22.75
C GLN A 107 -2.03 -2.58 23.63
N PRO A 108 -3.03 -3.45 23.43
CA PRO A 108 -3.13 -4.72 24.15
C PRO A 108 -1.84 -5.53 24.08
N GLY A 109 -1.34 -5.97 25.24
CA GLY A 109 -0.10 -6.75 25.36
C GLY A 109 1.20 -5.93 25.27
N LEU A 110 1.13 -4.61 25.08
CA LEU A 110 2.31 -3.74 24.93
C LEU A 110 2.50 -2.73 26.07
N GLY A 111 1.83 -2.90 27.21
CA GLY A 111 1.97 -2.02 28.39
C GLY A 111 3.38 -1.95 28.98
N HIS A 112 4.28 -2.85 28.58
CA HIS A 112 5.70 -2.80 28.90
C HIS A 112 6.48 -1.75 28.06
N ILE A 113 5.87 -1.09 27.07
CA ILE A 113 6.48 -0.01 26.27
C ILE A 113 6.05 1.35 26.84
N ARG A 114 6.74 1.78 27.89
CA ARG A 114 6.43 2.96 28.72
C ARG A 114 7.11 4.24 28.24
N ASP A 115 8.18 4.12 27.46
CA ASP A 115 8.97 5.27 27.00
C ASP A 115 9.50 5.11 25.56
N LYS A 116 10.12 6.17 25.04
CA LYS A 116 10.73 6.18 23.70
C LYS A 116 11.91 5.21 23.56
N LYS A 117 12.61 4.88 24.65
CA LYS A 117 13.77 3.96 24.65
C LYS A 117 13.31 2.52 24.44
N GLN A 118 12.30 2.07 25.18
CA GLN A 118 11.66 0.78 25.03
C GLN A 118 10.98 0.65 23.66
N TRP A 119 10.34 1.73 23.19
CA TRP A 119 9.82 1.77 21.82
C TRP A 119 10.91 1.61 20.75
N GLY A 120 12.04 2.29 20.93
CA GLY A 120 13.21 2.13 20.08
C GLY A 120 13.69 0.68 20.01
N ARG A 121 13.83 0.01 21.16
CA ARG A 121 14.21 -1.41 21.24
C ARG A 121 13.22 -2.32 20.52
N TYR A 122 11.92 -2.11 20.73
CA TYR A 122 10.86 -2.85 20.05
C TYR A 122 10.98 -2.71 18.52
N LEU A 123 11.18 -1.48 18.04
CA LEU A 123 11.32 -1.19 16.61
C LEU A 123 12.60 -1.78 16.01
N GLU A 124 13.73 -1.75 16.73
CA GLU A 124 14.97 -2.39 16.28
C GLU A 124 14.82 -3.92 16.17
N ALA A 125 14.16 -4.55 17.14
CA ALA A 125 13.84 -5.97 17.04
C ALA A 125 12.99 -6.29 15.79
N GLN A 126 12.00 -5.44 15.46
CA GLN A 126 11.22 -5.62 14.24
C GLN A 126 12.02 -5.29 12.97
N TYR A 127 12.96 -4.35 13.03
CA TYR A 127 13.86 -4.01 11.94
C TYR A 127 14.83 -5.15 11.61
N GLY A 128 15.31 -5.89 12.61
CA GLY A 128 16.19 -7.05 12.44
C GLY A 128 15.54 -8.21 11.66
N ARG A 129 14.20 -8.28 11.62
CA ARG A 129 13.47 -9.31 10.87
C ARG A 129 13.61 -9.13 9.35
N ARG A 130 13.37 -10.21 8.60
CA ARG A 130 13.28 -10.17 7.14
C ARG A 130 11.94 -9.57 6.68
N TRP A 131 11.99 -8.49 5.91
CA TRP A 131 10.80 -7.82 5.36
C TRP A 131 10.68 -8.15 3.88
N LYS A 132 9.77 -9.07 3.52
CA LYS A 132 9.51 -9.43 2.12
C LYS A 132 8.62 -8.38 1.46
N VAL A 133 9.11 -7.74 0.40
CA VAL A 133 8.28 -6.93 -0.50
C VAL A 133 7.98 -7.75 -1.75
N HIS A 134 6.71 -7.85 -2.12
CA HIS A 134 6.33 -8.55 -3.34
C HIS A 134 6.58 -7.65 -4.55
N PHE A 135 7.57 -8.03 -5.37
CA PHE A 135 7.81 -7.44 -6.69
C PHE A 135 7.13 -8.32 -7.73
N ALA A 136 6.09 -7.80 -8.38
CA ALA A 136 5.43 -8.52 -9.46
C ALA A 136 6.38 -8.68 -10.66
N LYS A 137 6.26 -9.80 -11.39
CA LYS A 137 6.98 -10.01 -12.66
C LYS A 137 6.55 -8.94 -13.69
N LYS A 138 7.44 -8.63 -14.64
CA LYS A 138 7.16 -7.72 -15.76
C LYS A 138 5.90 -8.20 -16.49
N THR A 139 4.86 -7.37 -16.53
CA THR A 139 3.72 -7.61 -17.41
C THR A 139 4.02 -6.97 -18.76
N ARG A 140 3.99 -7.75 -19.86
CA ARG A 140 4.10 -7.18 -21.22
C ARG A 140 2.87 -6.36 -21.64
N GLY A 141 1.71 -6.59 -21.01
CA GLY A 141 0.47 -5.86 -21.31
C GLY A 141 0.09 -4.85 -20.24
N ALA A 142 0.17 -3.56 -20.57
CA ALA A 142 -0.28 -2.46 -19.71
C ALA A 142 -1.74 -2.66 -19.24
N TRP A 143 -2.60 -3.15 -20.13
CA TRP A 143 -4.00 -3.46 -19.83
C TRP A 143 -4.21 -4.57 -18.80
N LYS A 144 -3.35 -5.60 -18.75
CA LYS A 144 -3.45 -6.64 -17.70
C LYS A 144 -3.13 -6.05 -16.33
N SER A 145 -2.13 -5.17 -16.25
CA SER A 145 -1.83 -4.40 -15.05
C SER A 145 -2.98 -3.47 -14.69
N VAL A 146 -3.48 -2.65 -15.62
CA VAL A 146 -4.63 -1.75 -15.38
C VAL A 146 -5.89 -2.52 -14.94
N LYS A 147 -6.23 -3.66 -15.58
CA LYS A 147 -7.38 -4.49 -15.21
C LYS A 147 -7.19 -5.20 -13.87
N TYR A 148 -5.98 -5.61 -13.53
CA TYR A 148 -5.65 -6.10 -12.19
C TYR A 148 -5.88 -4.96 -11.18
N LEU A 149 -5.26 -3.81 -11.41
CA LEU A 149 -5.30 -2.66 -10.50
C LEU A 149 -6.72 -2.10 -10.33
N GLY A 150 -7.48 -1.91 -11.40
CA GLY A 150 -8.87 -1.43 -11.36
C GLY A 150 -9.78 -2.35 -10.56
N ARG A 151 -9.57 -3.68 -10.66
CA ARG A 151 -10.29 -4.66 -9.81
C ARG A 151 -9.90 -4.58 -8.35
N TYR A 152 -8.65 -4.24 -8.03
CA TYR A 152 -8.20 -4.10 -6.64
C TYR A 152 -8.65 -2.76 -6.03
N LEU A 153 -8.67 -1.69 -6.80
CA LEU A 153 -9.06 -0.35 -6.33
C LEU A 153 -10.56 -0.21 -6.03
N LYS A 154 -11.41 -0.95 -6.77
CA LYS A 154 -12.88 -0.87 -6.64
C LYS A 154 -13.48 -1.98 -5.78
N ARG A 155 -12.68 -2.90 -5.24
CA ARG A 155 -13.22 -4.04 -4.48
C ARG A 155 -13.57 -3.60 -3.06
N PRO A 156 -14.83 -3.82 -2.61
CA PRO A 156 -15.15 -3.72 -1.19
C PRO A 156 -14.31 -4.74 -0.40
N PRO A 157 -14.11 -4.52 0.93
CA PRO A 157 -13.39 -5.45 1.80
C PRO A 157 -13.77 -6.92 1.60
N VAL A 158 -15.07 -7.15 1.33
CA VAL A 158 -15.65 -8.45 0.99
C VAL A 158 -16.52 -8.27 -0.24
N SER A 159 -16.35 -9.11 -1.26
CA SER A 159 -17.34 -9.25 -2.33
C SER A 159 -18.56 -10.01 -1.80
N ALA A 160 -19.78 -9.59 -2.11
CA ALA A 160 -21.02 -10.29 -1.71
C ALA A 160 -20.97 -11.81 -1.98
N ALA A 161 -20.34 -12.25 -3.07
CA ALA A 161 -20.14 -13.67 -3.39
C ALA A 161 -19.34 -14.49 -2.35
N LYS A 162 -18.66 -13.84 -1.40
CA LYS A 162 -17.96 -14.50 -0.28
C LYS A 162 -18.82 -14.64 0.98
N LEU A 163 -20.01 -14.04 0.98
CA LEU A 163 -21.06 -14.17 1.99
C LEU A 163 -22.07 -15.19 1.45
N ARG A 164 -21.70 -16.47 1.40
CA ARG A 164 -22.52 -17.51 0.75
C ARG A 164 -23.67 -18.01 1.63
N HIS A 165 -23.52 -17.94 2.94
CA HIS A 165 -24.52 -18.50 3.84
C HIS A 165 -24.69 -17.62 5.07
N TYR A 166 -25.94 -17.28 5.34
CA TYR A 166 -26.41 -16.61 6.53
C TYR A 166 -27.41 -17.57 7.18
N SER A 167 -26.99 -18.25 8.25
CA SER A 167 -27.85 -19.09 9.06
C SER A 167 -28.00 -18.45 10.44
N GLY A 168 -28.86 -17.42 10.52
CA GLY A 168 -29.43 -16.91 11.77
C GLY A 168 -28.47 -16.46 12.89
N GLY A 169 -27.20 -16.15 12.61
CA GLY A 169 -26.23 -15.82 13.67
C GLY A 169 -24.75 -15.89 13.25
N ALA A 170 -24.44 -16.81 12.34
CA ALA A 170 -23.08 -17.04 11.87
C ALA A 170 -22.91 -16.68 10.39
N VAL A 171 -21.79 -16.03 10.06
CA VAL A 171 -21.36 -15.72 8.69
C VAL A 171 -20.21 -16.64 8.31
N VAL A 172 -20.43 -17.49 7.31
CA VAL A 172 -19.38 -18.34 6.73
C VAL A 172 -18.65 -17.57 5.64
N HIS A 173 -17.37 -17.27 5.89
CA HIS A 173 -16.52 -16.52 4.99
C HIS A 173 -15.47 -17.43 4.34
N HIS A 174 -15.51 -17.52 3.02
CA HIS A 174 -14.55 -18.30 2.24
C HIS A 174 -13.38 -17.42 1.78
N TYR A 175 -12.16 -17.91 1.95
CA TYR A 175 -10.96 -17.24 1.47
C TYR A 175 -9.92 -18.23 0.96
N TYR A 176 -9.14 -17.81 -0.04
CA TYR A 176 -8.02 -18.60 -0.54
C TYR A 176 -6.76 -18.27 0.26
N ASP A 177 -6.22 -19.28 0.94
CA ASP A 177 -5.00 -19.26 1.73
C ASP A 177 -3.78 -19.46 0.82
N HIS A 178 -2.91 -18.44 0.74
CA HIS A 178 -1.69 -18.49 -0.08
C HIS A 178 -0.55 -19.28 0.56
N ARG A 179 -0.62 -19.57 1.86
CA ARG A 179 0.37 -20.41 2.53
C ARG A 179 0.11 -21.88 2.25
N THR A 180 -1.15 -22.28 2.23
CA THR A 180 -1.54 -23.69 2.00
C THR A 180 -2.06 -23.95 0.58
N HIS A 181 -2.16 -22.92 -0.26
CA HIS A 181 -2.68 -23.00 -1.63
C HIS A 181 -4.08 -23.61 -1.75
N GLN A 182 -4.93 -23.41 -0.73
CA GLN A 182 -6.26 -24.02 -0.63
C GLN A 182 -7.33 -22.98 -0.27
N TYR A 183 -8.57 -23.25 -0.67
CA TYR A 183 -9.72 -22.53 -0.15
C TYR A 183 -10.02 -23.00 1.29
N ARG A 184 -10.15 -22.03 2.20
CA ARG A 184 -10.52 -22.25 3.59
C ARG A 184 -11.78 -21.49 3.93
N GLN A 185 -12.45 -21.94 4.97
CA GLN A 185 -13.63 -21.30 5.56
C GLN A 185 -13.27 -20.78 6.94
N GLN A 186 -13.88 -19.66 7.32
CA GLN A 186 -13.93 -19.21 8.71
C GLN A 186 -15.39 -18.86 9.04
N THR A 187 -15.82 -19.22 10.23
CA THR A 187 -17.13 -18.85 10.78
C THR A 187 -16.91 -17.67 11.71
N LEU A 188 -17.67 -16.59 11.50
CA LEU A 188 -17.67 -15.40 12.36
C LEU A 188 -19.08 -15.15 12.87
N THR A 189 -19.20 -14.57 14.06
CA THR A 189 -20.46 -13.98 14.50
C THR A 189 -20.84 -12.78 13.62
N GLN A 190 -22.11 -12.38 13.64
CA GLN A 190 -22.57 -11.18 12.94
C GLN A 190 -21.84 -9.92 13.43
N GLU A 191 -21.68 -9.78 14.75
CA GLU A 191 -21.01 -8.64 15.37
C GLU A 191 -19.54 -8.56 14.96
N GLU A 192 -18.81 -9.68 14.97
CA GLU A 192 -17.42 -9.73 14.51
C GLU A 192 -17.29 -9.36 13.03
N MET A 193 -18.23 -9.82 12.20
CA MET A 193 -18.22 -9.52 10.77
C MET A 193 -18.45 -8.03 10.52
N ILE A 194 -19.46 -7.45 11.15
CA ILE A 194 -19.78 -6.01 11.06
C ILE A 194 -18.61 -5.19 11.59
N GLY A 195 -18.08 -5.55 12.77
CA GLY A 195 -16.93 -4.87 13.39
C GLY A 195 -15.67 -4.89 12.52
N ARG A 196 -15.37 -6.03 11.87
CA ARG A 196 -14.28 -6.11 10.88
C ARG A 196 -14.54 -5.20 9.68
N TYR A 197 -15.75 -5.21 9.14
CA TYR A 197 -16.10 -4.36 7.98
C TYR A 197 -15.97 -2.87 8.29
N ILE A 198 -16.55 -2.43 9.41
CA ILE A 198 -16.49 -1.03 9.87
C ILE A 198 -15.04 -0.59 10.08
N SER A 199 -14.18 -1.47 10.61
CA SER A 199 -12.75 -1.16 10.82
C SER A 199 -11.95 -0.90 9.54
N HIS A 200 -12.56 -1.12 8.37
CA HIS A 200 -11.94 -0.87 7.07
C HIS A 200 -12.55 0.34 6.33
N ILE A 201 -13.58 0.97 6.89
CA ILE A 201 -14.17 2.19 6.33
C ILE A 201 -13.19 3.36 6.53
N PRO A 202 -12.73 4.02 5.44
CA PRO A 202 -11.83 5.15 5.55
C PRO A 202 -12.44 6.33 6.31
N ALA A 203 -11.60 7.07 7.05
CA ALA A 203 -12.00 8.37 7.59
C ALA A 203 -12.51 9.30 6.47
N LYS A 204 -13.40 10.23 6.83
CA LYS A 204 -13.96 11.21 5.91
C LYS A 204 -12.82 11.90 5.15
N HIS A 205 -13.00 12.02 3.82
CA HIS A 205 -12.02 12.61 2.89
C HIS A 205 -10.69 11.85 2.72
N PHE A 206 -10.48 10.71 3.37
CA PHE A 206 -9.26 9.92 3.20
C PHE A 206 -9.20 9.30 1.79
N LYS A 207 -8.19 9.70 1.02
CA LYS A 207 -7.96 9.15 -0.33
C LYS A 207 -7.17 7.85 -0.24
N MET A 208 -7.86 6.74 -0.53
CA MET A 208 -7.28 5.38 -0.60
C MET A 208 -6.36 5.17 -1.80
N VAL A 209 -6.51 5.99 -2.84
CA VAL A 209 -5.67 5.97 -4.05
C VAL A 209 -4.99 7.31 -4.24
N ARG A 210 -3.71 7.29 -4.57
CA ARG A 210 -2.89 8.50 -4.73
C ARG A 210 -1.94 8.37 -5.90
N TYR A 211 -1.68 9.50 -6.54
CA TYR A 211 -0.77 9.60 -7.67
C TYR A 211 0.42 10.48 -7.32
N TYR A 212 1.61 10.09 -7.78
CA TYR A 212 2.86 10.80 -7.54
C TYR A 212 3.67 10.91 -8.83
N GLY A 213 4.67 11.79 -8.79
CA GLY A 213 5.52 12.07 -9.94
C GLY A 213 4.75 12.75 -11.07
N PHE A 214 5.00 12.37 -12.32
CA PHE A 214 4.26 12.94 -13.46
C PHE A 214 2.77 12.58 -13.46
N LEU A 215 2.34 11.55 -12.72
CA LEU A 215 0.91 11.21 -12.58
C LEU A 215 0.19 12.06 -11.51
N SER A 216 0.93 12.82 -10.70
CA SER A 216 0.31 13.64 -9.64
C SER A 216 -0.64 14.69 -10.22
N ASN A 217 -1.73 15.01 -9.51
CA ASN A 217 -2.74 15.96 -9.99
C ASN A 217 -2.15 17.32 -10.39
N ARG A 218 -1.11 17.78 -9.67
CA ARG A 218 -0.42 19.04 -9.95
C ARG A 218 0.39 19.00 -11.25
N LYS A 219 1.02 17.86 -11.57
CA LYS A 219 1.97 17.76 -12.69
C LYS A 219 1.38 17.11 -13.94
N ARG A 220 0.31 16.31 -13.80
CA ARG A 220 -0.20 15.47 -14.91
C ARG A 220 -0.66 16.27 -16.12
N GLY A 221 -1.18 17.47 -15.93
CA GLY A 221 -1.63 18.30 -17.06
C GLY A 221 -0.47 18.72 -17.97
N GLU A 222 0.68 18.99 -17.36
CA GLU A 222 1.88 19.45 -18.07
C GLU A 222 2.77 18.29 -18.53
N LEU A 223 3.00 17.30 -17.66
CA LEU A 223 4.01 16.26 -17.90
C LEU A 223 3.47 15.04 -18.64
N LEU A 224 2.17 14.73 -18.56
CA LEU A 224 1.63 13.56 -19.22
C LEU A 224 1.65 13.68 -20.76
N PRO A 225 1.35 14.84 -21.37
CA PRO A 225 1.54 15.05 -22.81
C PRO A 225 2.99 14.81 -23.25
N LYS A 226 3.97 15.37 -22.53
CA LYS A 226 5.41 15.16 -22.79
C LYS A 226 5.81 13.68 -22.70
N VAL A 227 5.21 12.95 -21.75
CA VAL A 227 5.43 11.49 -21.63
C VAL A 227 4.84 10.74 -22.81
N TYR A 228 3.69 11.15 -23.35
CA TYR A 228 3.11 10.53 -24.55
C TYR A 228 3.95 10.79 -25.79
N GLU A 229 4.40 12.03 -25.99
CA GLU A 229 5.32 12.40 -27.06
C GLU A 229 6.63 11.60 -26.98
N ALA A 230 7.28 11.58 -25.81
CA ALA A 230 8.53 10.86 -25.58
C ALA A 230 8.42 9.33 -25.70
N LEU A 231 7.21 8.79 -25.73
CA LEU A 231 6.91 7.36 -25.92
C LEU A 231 6.25 7.07 -27.26
N GLU A 232 6.10 8.08 -28.14
CA GLU A 232 5.42 7.97 -29.43
C GLU A 232 4.00 7.39 -29.29
N MET A 233 3.31 7.76 -28.22
CA MET A 233 1.95 7.30 -27.92
C MET A 233 0.92 8.35 -28.34
N GLU A 234 -0.11 7.93 -29.06
CA GLU A 234 -1.29 8.78 -29.26
C GLU A 234 -2.03 9.02 -27.94
N ALA A 235 -2.27 10.28 -27.61
CA ALA A 235 -3.10 10.64 -26.48
C ALA A 235 -4.54 10.17 -26.74
N ARG A 236 -5.03 9.24 -25.93
CA ARG A 236 -6.44 8.82 -26.02
C ARG A 236 -7.34 10.01 -25.69
N LYS A 237 -8.17 10.40 -26.66
CA LYS A 237 -9.25 11.37 -26.47
C LYS A 237 -10.11 10.92 -25.29
N ARG A 238 -10.46 11.86 -24.40
CA ARG A 238 -11.42 11.59 -23.32
C ARG A 238 -12.74 11.20 -23.98
N VAL A 239 -13.12 9.94 -23.84
CA VAL A 239 -14.50 9.53 -24.08
C VAL A 239 -15.27 10.05 -22.86
N PHE A 240 -16.09 11.07 -23.08
CA PHE A 240 -17.02 11.60 -22.08
C PHE A 240 -18.20 10.64 -21.93
#